data_AF-A0A451AAV7-F1
#
_entry.id   AF-A0A451AAV7-F1
#
_cell.length_a   1.000
_cell.length_b   1.000
_cell.length_c   1.000
_cell.angle_alpha   90.00
_cell.angle_beta   90.00
_cell.angle_gamma   90.00
#
_symmetry.space_group_name_H-M   'P 1'
#
loop_
_entity.id
_entity.type
_entity.pdbx_description
1 polymer ?
#
loop_
_entity_poly.entity_id
_entity_poly.type
_entity_poly.pdbx_seq_one_letter_code
_entity_poly.pdbx_strand_id
1 'polypeptide(L)' 'MEIILSIPDAVAYRFQTVVPAHQRSGLVARLLEDELVCYGRNLEEDDRLAAACRAANRDEALEGEIDAWQSLDDGMGE' A
#
# COMPACT_ATOMS: atom_id res chain seq x y z
N MET A 1 -5.76 3.27 28.26
CA MET A 1 -6.53 2.81 27.10
C MET A 1 -6.16 1.35 26.88
N GLU A 2 -7.14 0.45 26.84
CA GLU A 2 -6.91 -0.99 26.67
C GLU A 2 -7.44 -1.41 25.31
N ILE A 3 -6.65 -2.17 24.56
CA ILE A 3 -6.98 -2.67 23.23
C ILE A 3 -6.68 -4.15 23.21
N ILE A 4 -7.62 -4.95 22.73
CA ILE A 4 -7.46 -6.39 22.55
C ILE A 4 -7.21 -6.64 21.07
N LEU A 5 -6.11 -7.33 20.77
CA LEU A 5 -5.69 -7.65 19.41
C LEU A 5 -5.71 -9.17 19.25
N SER A 6 -6.25 -9.64 18.13
CA SER A 6 -6.19 -11.05 17.76
C SER A 6 -5.02 -11.26 16.80
N ILE A 7 -4.13 -12.18 17.14
CA ILE A 7 -2.99 -12.56 16.30
C ILE A 7 -2.97 -14.09 16.13
N PRO A 8 -2.45 -14.62 15.00
CA PRO A 8 -2.36 -16.06 14.80
C PRO A 8 -1.52 -16.75 15.87
N ASP A 9 -1.91 -17.96 16.28
CA ASP A 9 -1.28 -18.71 17.37
C ASP A 9 0.22 -18.90 17.18
N ALA A 10 0.66 -19.19 15.95
CA ALA A 10 2.08 -19.33 15.62
C ALA A 10 2.89 -18.04 15.91
N VAL A 11 2.27 -16.88 15.70
CA VAL A 11 2.87 -15.56 15.99
C VAL A 11 2.79 -15.28 17.48
N ALA A 12 1.64 -15.55 18.12
CA ALA A 12 1.45 -15.38 19.56
C ALA A 12 2.49 -16.16 20.37
N TYR A 13 2.75 -17.41 20.00
CA TYR A 13 3.75 -18.26 20.65
C TYR A 13 5.15 -17.65 20.58
N ARG A 14 5.59 -17.24 19.38
CA ARG A 14 6.91 -16.61 19.19
C ARG A 14 7.02 -15.27 19.93
N PHE A 15 5.96 -14.48 19.89
CA PHE A 15 5.91 -13.20 20.58
C PHE A 15 6.03 -13.36 22.10
N GLN A 16 5.27 -14.29 22.68
CA GLN A 16 5.27 -14.51 24.13
C GLN A 16 6.57 -15.13 24.63
N THR A 17 7.22 -15.97 23.83
CA THR A 17 8.49 -16.63 24.18
C THR A 17 9.68 -15.67 24.11
N VAL A 18 9.68 -14.76 23.12
CA VAL A 18 10.80 -13.82 22.91
C VAL A 18 10.65 -12.52 23.71
N VAL A 19 9.42 -12.05 23.93
CA VAL A 19 9.17 -10.73 24.50
C VAL A 19 8.71 -10.83 25.96
N PRO A 20 9.46 -10.24 26.93
CA PRO A 20 9.07 -10.20 28.33
C PRO A 20 7.72 -9.49 28.51
N ALA A 21 6.87 -10.00 29.42
CA ALA A 21 5.50 -9.52 29.60
C ALA A 21 5.37 -8.00 29.80
N HIS A 22 6.29 -7.39 30.55
CA HIS A 22 6.30 -5.95 30.83
C HIS A 22 6.67 -5.06 29.62
N GLN A 23 7.18 -5.65 28.53
CA GLN A 23 7.57 -4.93 27.31
C GLN A 23 6.60 -5.16 26.15
N ARG A 24 5.68 -6.13 26.27
CA ARG A 24 4.80 -6.56 25.18
C ARG A 24 3.91 -5.44 24.66
N SER A 25 3.25 -4.70 25.56
CA SER A 25 2.38 -3.58 25.17
C SER A 25 3.16 -2.47 24.48
N GLY A 26 4.33 -2.09 25.00
CA GLY A 26 5.18 -1.06 24.43
C GLY A 26 5.72 -1.45 23.04
N LEU A 27 6.12 -2.71 22.86
CA LEU A 27 6.59 -3.21 21.57
C LEU A 27 5.46 -3.24 20.52
N VAL A 28 4.28 -3.76 20.89
CA VAL A 28 3.12 -3.79 19.99
C VAL A 28 2.67 -2.39 19.60
N ALA A 29 2.66 -1.45 20.55
CA ALA A 29 2.32 -0.05 20.27
C ALA A 29 3.26 0.58 19.25
N ARG A 30 4.58 0.37 19.38
CA ARG A 30 5.57 0.86 18.41
C ARG A 30 5.40 0.24 17.03
N LEU A 31 5.20 -1.07 16.96
CA LEU A 31 4.98 -1.75 15.68
C LEU A 31 3.70 -1.25 14.99
N LEU A 32 2.65 -0.97 15.76
CA LEU A 32 1.42 -0.37 15.23
C LEU A 32 1.64 1.07 14.76
N GLU A 33 2.41 1.87 15.50
CA GLU A 33 2.74 3.24 15.10
C GLU A 33 3.56 3.25 13.80
N ASP A 34 4.58 2.41 13.70
CA ASP A 34 5.39 2.26 12.49
C ASP A 34 4.54 1.81 11.30
N GLU A 35 3.64 0.85 11.50
CA GLU A 35 2.73 0.38 10.46
C GLU A 35 1.73 1.46 10.02
N LEU A 36 1.18 2.24 10.96
CA LEU A 36 0.27 3.34 10.64
C LEU A 36 0.98 4.44 9.85
N VAL A 37 2.24 4.75 10.18
CA VAL A 37 3.06 5.70 9.41
C VAL A 37 3.33 5.16 8.00
N CYS A 38 3.67 3.87 7.89
CA CYS A 38 3.89 3.21 6.61
C CYS A 38 2.62 3.21 5.74
N TYR A 39 1.50 2.80 6.32
CA TYR A 39 0.19 2.77 5.66
C TYR A 39 -0.24 4.18 5.23
N GLY A 40 -0.06 5.19 6.09
CA GLY A 40 -0.34 6.58 5.75
C GLY A 40 0.47 7.07 4.56
N ARG A 41 1.79 6.78 4.51
CA ARG A 41 2.64 7.11 3.37
C ARG A 41 2.18 6.42 2.09
N ASN A 42 1.86 5.13 2.15
CA ASN A 42 1.39 4.38 0.98
C ASN A 42 0.07 4.95 0.47
N LEU A 43 -0.83 5.34 1.37
CA LEU A 43 -2.09 5.99 1.00
C LEU A 43 -1.87 7.34 0.31
N GLU A 44 -0.93 8.16 0.80
CA GLU A 44 -0.55 9.41 0.13
C GLU A 44 0.05 9.20 -1.26
N GLU A 45 0.85 8.14 -1.43
CA GLU A 45 1.43 7.76 -2.72
C GLU A 45 0.36 7.27 -3.70
N ASP A 46 -0.56 6.41 -3.24
CA ASP A 46 -1.71 5.94 -4.02
C ASP A 46 -2.62 7.10 -4.44
N ASP A 47 -2.87 8.06 -3.55
CA ASP A 47 -3.66 9.26 -3.87
C ASP A 47 -2.98 10.14 -4.92
N ARG A 48 -1.65 10.30 -4.83
CA ARG A 48 -0.85 11.01 -5.84
C ARG A 48 -0.87 10.31 -7.18
N LEU A 49 -0.73 8.98 -7.18
CA LEU A 49 -0.81 8.18 -8.39
C LEU A 49 -2.20 8.29 -9.03
N ALA A 50 -3.26 8.14 -8.24
CA ALA A 50 -4.63 8.30 -8.71
C ALA A 50 -4.89 9.71 -9.26
N ALA A 51 -4.31 10.75 -8.64
CA ALA A 51 -4.40 12.11 -9.13
C ALA A 51 -3.66 12.29 -10.47
N ALA A 52 -2.45 11.72 -10.61
CA ALA A 52 -1.68 11.73 -11.84
C ALA A 52 -2.41 11.00 -12.98
N CYS A 53 -2.98 9.81 -12.71
CA CYS A 53 -3.80 9.09 -13.68
C CYS A 53 -5.02 9.90 -14.12
N ARG A 54 -5.73 10.55 -13.17
CA ARG A 54 -6.85 11.43 -13.52
C ARG A 54 -6.43 12.64 -14.35
N ALA A 55 -5.23 13.17 -14.13
CA ALA A 55 -4.70 14.29 -14.92
C ALA A 55 -4.33 13.82 -16.33
N ALA A 56 -3.62 12.70 -16.45
CA ALA A 56 -3.28 12.08 -17.74
C ALA A 56 -4.53 11.74 -18.56
N ASN A 57 -5.56 11.16 -17.94
CA ASN A 57 -6.82 10.84 -18.61
C ASN A 57 -7.65 12.06 -19.04
N ARG A 58 -7.31 13.28 -18.60
CA ARG A 58 -7.95 14.53 -19.05
C ARG A 58 -7.10 15.30 -20.05
N ASP A 59 -5.90 14.82 -20.35
CA ASP A 59 -5.00 15.45 -21.30
C ASP A 59 -5.37 14.98 -22.72
N GLU A 60 -6.12 15.83 -23.44
CA GLU A 60 -6.58 15.55 -24.81
C GLU A 60 -5.41 15.40 -25.81
N ALA A 61 -4.25 16.02 -25.53
CA ALA A 61 -3.07 15.85 -26.37
C ALA A 61 -2.46 14.45 -26.18
N LEU A 62 -2.39 14.00 -24.92
CA LEU A 62 -1.97 12.65 -24.58
C LEU A 62 -2.93 11.59 -25.11
N GLU A 63 -4.25 11.84 -25.05
CA GLU A 63 -5.28 10.96 -25.63
C GLU A 63 -5.09 10.81 -27.14
N GLY A 64 -4.87 11.93 -27.85
CA GLY A 64 -4.60 11.90 -29.29
C GLY A 64 -3.31 11.16 -29.66
N GLU A 65 -2.27 11.26 -28.83
CA GLU A 65 -1.06 10.45 -28.99
C GLU A 65 -1.37 8.97 -28.76
N ILE A 66 -2.04 8.59 -27.66
CA ILE A 66 -2.39 7.20 -27.34
C ILE A 66 -3.21 6.56 -28.48
N ASP A 67 -4.20 7.25 -29.02
CA ASP A 67 -4.99 6.77 -30.16
C ASP A 67 -4.11 6.59 -31.42
N ALA A 68 -3.15 7.49 -31.66
CA ALA A 68 -2.19 7.34 -32.74
C ALA A 68 -1.26 6.12 -32.54
N TRP A 69 -0.84 5.84 -31.31
CA TRP A 69 -0.04 4.66 -30.98
C TRP A 69 -0.87 3.36 -31.05
N GLN A 70 -2.13 3.38 -30.64
CA GLN A 70 -3.03 2.21 -30.67
C GLN A 70 -3.59 1.93 -32.06
N SER A 71 -3.62 2.92 -32.95
CA SER A 71 -4.00 2.75 -34.36
C SER A 71 -2.87 2.24 -35.25
N LEU A 72 -1.63 2.19 -34.72
CA LEU A 72 -0.58 1.38 -35.33
C LEU A 72 -0.93 -0.08 -35.12
N ASP A 73 -1.33 -0.73 -36.20
CA ASP A 73 -1.48 -2.19 -36.27
C ASP A 73 -0.09 -2.79 -36.00
N ASP A 74 0.15 -3.21 -34.77
CA ASP A 74 1.21 -4.17 -34.45
C ASP A 74 0.83 -5.44 -35.19
N GLY A 75 1.27 -5.56 -36.45
CA GLY A 75 0.96 -6.67 -37.34
C GLY A 75 1.31 -8.03 -36.74
N MET A 76 0.46 -8.53 -35.85
CA MET A 76 0.32 -9.92 -35.45
C MET A 76 -0.78 -10.56 -36.28
N GLY A 77 -0.71 -10.31 -37.59
CA GLY A 77 -1.33 -11.14 -38.61
C GLY A 77 -0.24 -12.04 -39.19
N GLU A 78 -0.37 -13.34 -38.88
CA GLU A 78 0.37 -14.53 -39.37
C GLU A 78 1.60 -15.00 -38.60
#